data_AF-A0A7C6KUQ3-F1
#
_entry.id   AF-A0A7C6KUQ3-F1
#
_cell.length_a   1.000
_cell.length_b   1.000
_cell.length_c   1.000
_cell.angle_alpha   90.00
_cell.angle_beta   90.00
_cell.angle_gamma   90.00
#
_symmetry.space_group_name_H-M   'P 1'
#
loop_
_entity.id
_entity.type
_entity.pdbx_description
1 polymer ?
#
loop_
_entity_poly.entity_id
_entity_poly.type
_entity_poly.pdbx_seq_one_letter_code
_entity_poly.pdbx_strand_id
1 'polypeptide(L)'
;DKVDLNTQSNICFVEGINGEQLPTSTAFKNFLTWYELEIAADSGEREYIDATEGGARIKGTTIMPLREVIEKYCIQPVPHLSQIVPEGEFDAEKYRRAYEELEKLNQVFDNIRAEANRQILRLDKLENKIVKNKGNLSPTDLEKIYKVLNKAKKLEDLILYNDIARTLFQAPLMMAAAQVRMLGNEINTQNTIKNLKIQKKMVASVIVGCYSVQNSLLQIIKGMKNEELIGHKEEEGRENDDELGAKSYAGNLGNCQ
;
A
#
# COMPACT_ATOMS: atom_id res chain seq x y z
N ASP A 1 -6.83 -21.99 7.46
CA ASP A 1 -5.47 -22.17 6.91
C ASP A 1 -4.62 -23.03 7.82
N LYS A 2 -4.12 -24.17 7.33
CA LYS A 2 -3.16 -25.01 8.07
C LYS A 2 -1.77 -24.68 7.56
N VAL A 3 -0.88 -24.25 8.46
CA VAL A 3 0.54 -24.02 8.13
C VAL A 3 1.17 -25.37 7.77
N ASP A 4 1.69 -25.50 6.55
CA ASP A 4 2.45 -26.67 6.14
C ASP A 4 3.84 -26.64 6.79
N LEU A 5 3.99 -27.48 7.82
CA LEU A 5 5.21 -27.57 8.64
C LEU A 5 6.43 -28.08 7.85
N ASN A 6 6.24 -28.62 6.64
CA ASN A 6 7.32 -29.23 5.86
C ASN A 6 8.01 -28.26 4.88
N THR A 7 7.51 -27.02 4.71
CA THR A 7 7.98 -26.11 3.65
C THR A 7 8.50 -24.75 4.12
N GLN A 8 8.41 -24.38 5.41
CA GLN A 8 8.88 -23.08 5.92
C GLN A 8 10.03 -23.23 6.94
N SER A 9 11.20 -22.65 6.63
CA SER A 9 12.41 -22.73 7.45
C SER A 9 12.40 -21.84 8.71
N ASN A 10 11.33 -21.06 8.96
CA ASN A 10 11.24 -20.07 10.05
C ASN A 10 9.91 -20.18 10.82
N ILE A 11 9.44 -21.40 11.08
CA ILE A 11 8.27 -21.62 11.95
C ILE A 11 8.74 -21.55 13.41
N CYS A 12 8.04 -20.77 14.22
CA CYS A 12 8.18 -20.75 15.67
C CYS A 12 6.84 -21.05 16.34
N PHE A 13 6.81 -21.13 17.66
CA PHE A 13 5.61 -21.46 18.43
C PHE A 13 5.28 -20.37 19.44
N VAL A 14 3.99 -20.21 19.70
CA VAL A 14 3.41 -19.34 20.71
C VAL A 14 2.31 -20.10 21.46
N GLU A 15 2.05 -19.70 22.70
CA GLU A 15 0.94 -20.25 23.49
C GLU A 15 -0.39 -19.79 22.90
N GLY A 16 -1.31 -20.72 22.69
CA GLY A 16 -2.68 -20.48 22.30
C GLY A 16 -3.56 -20.15 23.50
N ILE A 17 -4.76 -19.63 23.24
CA ILE A 17 -5.73 -19.25 24.28
C ILE A 17 -6.12 -20.45 25.17
N ASN A 18 -6.07 -21.68 24.65
CA ASN A 18 -6.36 -22.89 25.43
C ASN A 18 -5.08 -23.57 25.99
N GLY A 19 -3.95 -22.88 25.97
CA GLY A 19 -2.65 -23.37 26.45
C GLY A 19 -1.90 -24.29 25.47
N GLU A 20 -2.46 -24.53 24.28
CA GLU A 20 -1.82 -25.30 23.23
C GLU A 20 -0.62 -24.55 22.62
N GLN A 21 0.31 -25.24 21.97
CA GLN A 21 1.38 -24.58 21.21
C GLN A 21 0.95 -24.43 19.75
N LEU A 22 0.83 -23.19 19.29
CA LEU A 22 0.41 -22.85 17.93
C LEU A 22 1.62 -22.50 17.06
N PRO A 23 1.76 -23.10 15.86
CA PRO A 23 2.79 -22.69 14.92
C PRO A 23 2.50 -21.28 14.39
N THR A 24 3.53 -20.46 14.30
CA THR A 24 3.44 -19.07 13.84
C THR A 24 4.71 -18.64 13.11
N SER A 25 4.62 -17.57 12.34
CA SER A 25 5.78 -16.95 11.68
C SER A 25 6.51 -16.01 12.63
N THR A 26 7.81 -15.77 12.39
CA THR A 26 8.57 -14.77 13.15
C THR A 26 7.93 -13.38 13.10
N ALA A 27 7.31 -13.00 11.98
CA ALA A 27 6.62 -11.72 11.85
C ALA A 27 5.42 -11.62 12.80
N PHE A 28 4.55 -12.64 12.85
CA PHE A 28 3.41 -12.65 13.77
C PHE A 28 3.84 -12.74 15.23
N LYS A 29 4.91 -13.47 15.54
CA LYS A 29 5.48 -13.48 16.88
C LYS A 29 6.01 -12.10 17.31
N ASN A 30 6.59 -11.34 16.37
CA ASN A 30 7.03 -9.98 16.65
C ASN A 30 5.85 -9.03 16.91
N PHE A 31 4.75 -9.15 16.15
CA PHE A 31 3.53 -8.39 16.43
C PHE A 31 2.94 -8.75 17.80
N LEU A 32 2.84 -10.04 18.13
CA LEU A 32 2.40 -10.49 19.45
C LEU A 32 3.25 -9.88 20.57
N THR A 33 4.57 -10.04 20.47
CA THR A 33 5.52 -9.47 21.45
C THR A 33 5.36 -7.95 21.57
N TRP A 34 5.18 -7.25 20.45
CA TRP A 34 5.01 -5.81 20.46
C TRP A 34 3.72 -5.41 21.20
N TYR A 35 2.58 -6.04 20.91
CA TYR A 35 1.33 -5.78 21.65
C TYR A 35 1.50 -6.01 23.16
N GLU A 36 2.12 -7.12 23.56
CA GLU A 36 2.36 -7.44 24.97
C GLU A 36 3.25 -6.40 25.66
N LEU A 37 4.27 -5.89 24.96
CA LEU A 37 5.15 -4.84 25.48
C LEU A 37 4.43 -3.50 25.63
N GLU A 38 3.60 -3.11 24.65
CA GLU A 38 2.82 -1.87 24.74
C GLU A 38 1.79 -1.94 25.87
N ILE A 39 1.11 -3.08 26.04
CA ILE A 39 0.17 -3.31 27.15
C ILE A 39 0.90 -3.24 28.50
N ALA A 40 2.07 -3.88 28.61
CA ALA A 40 2.85 -3.87 29.85
C ALA A 40 3.47 -2.50 30.17
N ALA A 41 3.70 -1.66 29.16
CA ALA A 41 4.21 -0.30 29.31
C ALA A 41 3.12 0.72 29.67
N ASP A 42 1.84 0.41 29.41
CA ASP A 42 0.73 1.25 29.88
C ASP A 42 0.62 1.14 31.41
N SER A 43 0.95 2.24 32.09
CA SER A 43 0.87 2.36 33.56
C SER A 43 -0.50 2.84 34.03
N GLY A 44 -1.45 3.05 33.11
CA GLY A 44 -2.83 3.40 33.42
C GLY A 44 -3.68 2.22 33.86
N GLU A 45 -4.91 2.51 34.26
CA GLU A 45 -5.93 1.51 34.66
C GLU A 45 -6.71 0.96 33.45
N ARG A 46 -6.11 0.97 32.26
CA ARG A 46 -6.78 0.55 31.03
C ARG A 46 -6.96 -0.97 31.00
N GLU A 47 -8.20 -1.42 30.81
CA GLU A 47 -8.49 -2.82 30.56
C GLU A 47 -8.26 -3.14 29.07
N TYR A 48 -7.45 -4.18 28.80
CA TYR A 48 -7.24 -4.72 27.46
C TYR A 48 -7.97 -6.06 27.34
N ILE A 49 -8.76 -6.21 26.29
CA ILE A 49 -9.60 -7.40 26.09
C ILE A 49 -9.19 -8.11 24.81
N ASP A 50 -8.91 -9.40 24.91
CA ASP A 50 -8.76 -10.30 23.78
C ASP A 50 -10.10 -10.97 23.50
N ALA A 51 -10.75 -10.50 22.43
CA ALA A 51 -12.07 -10.98 22.01
C ALA A 51 -12.01 -12.12 21.00
N THR A 52 -10.83 -12.70 20.77
CA THR A 52 -10.68 -13.83 19.87
C THR A 52 -11.14 -15.12 20.53
N GLU A 53 -11.79 -16.00 19.75
CA GLU A 53 -12.29 -17.31 20.23
C GLU A 53 -11.25 -18.43 20.01
N GLY A 54 -10.03 -18.05 19.62
CA GLY A 54 -8.91 -18.95 19.35
C GLY A 54 -7.74 -18.23 18.71
N GLY A 55 -6.60 -18.90 18.63
CA GLY A 55 -5.34 -18.29 18.19
C GLY A 55 -4.38 -18.04 19.34
N ALA A 56 -3.37 -17.22 19.11
CA ALA A 56 -2.32 -16.93 20.08
C ALA A 56 -2.87 -16.15 21.27
N ARG A 57 -2.51 -16.58 22.48
CA ARG A 57 -2.83 -15.87 23.72
C ARG A 57 -1.97 -14.61 23.80
N ILE A 58 -2.61 -13.44 23.93
CA ILE A 58 -1.93 -12.17 24.15
C ILE A 58 -1.80 -11.93 25.66
N LYS A 59 -0.57 -11.79 26.19
CA LYS A 59 -0.38 -11.49 27.60
C LYS A 59 -0.77 -10.06 27.95
N GLY A 60 -1.32 -9.90 29.15
CA GLY A 60 -1.82 -8.61 29.65
C GLY A 60 -3.26 -8.29 29.23
N THR A 61 -3.93 -9.19 28.52
CA THR A 61 -5.35 -9.06 28.17
C THR A 61 -6.24 -9.96 29.03
N THR A 62 -7.51 -9.58 29.15
CA THR A 62 -8.60 -10.44 29.61
C THR A 62 -9.20 -11.15 28.41
N ILE A 63 -9.28 -12.48 28.44
CA ILE A 63 -9.98 -13.27 27.40
C ILE A 63 -11.49 -13.13 27.64
N MET A 64 -12.22 -12.59 26.66
CA MET A 64 -13.68 -12.40 26.73
C MET A 64 -14.29 -12.42 25.33
N PRO A 65 -15.19 -13.37 25.00
CA PRO A 65 -15.79 -13.44 23.66
C PRO A 65 -16.40 -12.11 23.21
N LEU A 66 -16.28 -11.78 21.92
CA LEU A 66 -16.78 -10.50 21.38
C LEU A 66 -18.25 -10.23 21.73
N ARG A 67 -19.08 -11.28 21.76
CA ARG A 67 -20.47 -11.17 22.19
C ARG A 67 -20.60 -10.64 23.63
N GLU A 68 -19.84 -11.20 24.56
CA GLU A 68 -19.85 -10.77 25.96
C GLU A 68 -19.29 -9.35 26.11
N VAL A 69 -18.27 -8.98 25.33
CA VAL A 69 -17.74 -7.60 25.30
C VAL A 69 -18.82 -6.61 24.86
N ILE A 70 -19.58 -6.92 23.81
CA ILE A 70 -20.68 -6.08 23.33
C ILE A 70 -21.76 -5.95 24.41
N GLU A 71 -22.19 -7.06 25.00
CA GLU A 71 -23.23 -7.06 26.05
C GLU A 71 -22.78 -6.27 27.29
N LYS A 72 -21.49 -6.33 27.66
CA LYS A 72 -20.94 -5.68 28.85
C LYS A 72 -20.62 -4.21 28.65
N TYR A 73 -20.00 -3.83 27.53
CA TYR A 73 -19.43 -2.49 27.35
C TYR A 73 -20.18 -1.63 26.31
N CYS A 74 -20.83 -2.22 25.31
CA CYS A 74 -21.55 -1.49 24.27
C CYS A 74 -23.00 -1.19 24.66
N ILE A 75 -23.21 -0.73 25.90
CA ILE A 75 -24.54 -0.48 26.49
C ILE A 75 -25.18 0.83 26.07
N GLN A 76 -24.40 1.74 25.46
CA GLN A 76 -24.90 3.02 24.96
C GLN A 76 -25.15 2.92 23.45
N PRO A 77 -26.28 3.45 22.95
CA PRO A 77 -26.51 3.52 21.52
C PRO A 77 -25.43 4.38 20.87
N VAL A 78 -24.73 3.82 19.91
CA VAL A 78 -23.82 4.58 19.05
C VAL A 78 -24.66 5.15 17.92
N PRO A 79 -24.73 6.48 17.74
CA PRO A 79 -25.46 7.05 16.62
C PRO A 79 -24.92 6.49 15.31
N HIS A 80 -25.81 6.23 14.36
CA HIS A 80 -25.39 5.82 13.02
C HIS A 80 -24.43 6.89 12.48
N LEU A 81 -23.40 6.46 11.75
CA LEU A 81 -22.41 7.40 11.20
C LEU A 81 -23.09 8.52 10.38
N SER A 82 -24.20 8.22 9.69
CA SER A 82 -25.02 9.18 8.94
C SER A 82 -25.68 10.26 9.80
N GLN A 83 -25.84 10.05 11.11
CA GLN A 83 -26.39 11.03 12.05
C GLN A 83 -25.30 11.97 12.60
N ILE A 84 -24.03 11.58 12.48
CA ILE A 84 -22.87 12.31 13.03
C ILE A 84 -22.12 13.04 11.92
N VAL A 85 -21.98 12.37 10.77
CA VAL A 85 -21.36 12.94 9.58
C VAL A 85 -22.44 13.74 8.86
N PRO A 86 -22.31 15.08 8.79
CA PRO A 86 -23.26 15.89 8.05
C PRO A 86 -23.30 15.40 6.59
N GLU A 87 -24.50 15.44 5.99
CA GLU A 87 -24.61 15.26 4.55
C GLU A 87 -23.72 16.32 3.88
N GLY A 88 -22.65 15.85 3.25
CA GLY A 88 -21.74 16.73 2.53
C GLY A 88 -22.37 17.12 1.21
N GLU A 89 -22.43 18.40 0.91
CA GLU A 89 -22.68 18.85 -0.45
C GLU A 89 -21.49 18.50 -1.34
N PHE A 90 -21.77 18.18 -2.60
CA PHE A 90 -20.73 17.95 -3.58
C PHE A 90 -19.99 19.27 -3.85
N ASP A 91 -18.69 19.29 -3.55
CA ASP A 91 -17.81 20.41 -3.83
C ASP A 91 -17.03 20.11 -5.12
N ALA A 92 -17.52 20.68 -6.23
CA ALA A 92 -16.93 20.50 -7.56
C ALA A 92 -15.46 20.94 -7.63
N GLU A 93 -15.07 21.99 -6.91
CA GLU A 93 -13.70 22.50 -6.91
C GLU A 93 -12.77 21.60 -6.08
N LYS A 94 -13.24 21.07 -4.96
CA LYS A 94 -12.51 20.03 -4.20
C LYS A 94 -12.36 18.75 -5.00
N TYR A 95 -13.40 18.36 -5.74
CA TYR A 95 -13.38 17.20 -6.61
C TYR A 95 -12.39 17.36 -7.76
N ARG A 96 -12.42 18.49 -8.47
CA ARG A 96 -11.47 18.84 -9.53
C ARG A 96 -10.03 18.83 -9.04
N ARG A 97 -9.76 19.44 -7.88
CA ARG A 97 -8.42 19.40 -7.25
C ARG A 97 -7.98 17.98 -6.92
N ALA A 98 -8.87 17.14 -6.39
CA ALA A 98 -8.55 15.75 -6.12
C ALA A 98 -8.21 14.98 -7.40
N TYR A 99 -8.96 15.21 -8.48
CA TYR A 99 -8.68 14.65 -9.80
C TYR A 99 -7.28 15.05 -10.32
N GLU A 100 -6.94 16.35 -10.27
CA GLU A 100 -5.62 16.85 -10.69
C GLU A 100 -4.46 16.25 -9.88
N GLU A 101 -4.63 16.08 -8.57
CA GLU A 101 -3.63 15.44 -7.71
C GLU A 101 -3.47 13.95 -8.04
N LEU A 102 -4.55 13.24 -8.42
CA LEU A 102 -4.45 11.86 -8.88
C LEU A 102 -3.72 11.74 -10.22
N GLU A 103 -3.92 12.68 -11.14
CA GLU A 103 -3.16 12.72 -12.40
C GLU A 103 -1.67 12.95 -12.16
N LYS A 104 -1.32 13.92 -11.28
CA LYS A 104 0.07 14.16 -10.86
C LYS A 104 0.67 12.92 -10.22
N LEU A 105 -0.08 12.26 -9.34
CA LEU A 105 0.36 11.03 -8.68
C LEU A 105 0.62 9.91 -9.71
N ASN A 106 -0.27 9.73 -10.68
CA ASN A 106 -0.06 8.76 -11.74
C ASN A 106 1.24 9.03 -12.53
N GLN A 107 1.54 10.30 -12.81
CA GLN A 107 2.79 10.71 -13.45
C GLN A 107 4.04 10.41 -12.60
N VAL A 108 3.95 10.51 -11.26
CA VAL A 108 5.02 10.09 -10.35
C VAL A 108 5.30 8.59 -10.52
N PHE A 109 4.26 7.74 -10.50
CA PHE A 109 4.44 6.30 -10.68
C PHE A 109 4.94 5.93 -12.08
N ASP A 110 4.59 6.69 -13.12
CA ASP A 110 5.16 6.52 -14.46
C ASP A 110 6.68 6.75 -14.49
N ASN A 111 7.14 7.81 -13.81
CA ASN A 111 8.57 8.11 -13.72
C ASN A 111 9.34 7.02 -12.96
N ILE A 112 8.79 6.55 -11.84
CA ILE A 112 9.37 5.45 -11.04
C ILE A 112 9.43 4.18 -11.87
N ARG A 113 8.31 3.80 -12.52
CA ARG A 113 8.23 2.60 -13.37
C ARG A 113 9.23 2.66 -14.53
N ALA A 114 9.33 3.81 -15.19
CA ALA A 114 10.28 4.00 -16.29
C ALA A 114 11.73 3.82 -15.85
N GLU A 115 12.14 4.38 -14.70
CA GLU A 115 13.50 4.18 -14.19
C GLU A 115 13.71 2.76 -13.67
N ALA A 116 12.72 2.15 -13.02
CA ALA A 116 12.80 0.76 -12.56
C ALA A 116 12.98 -0.21 -13.74
N ASN A 117 12.22 -0.03 -14.83
CA ASN A 117 12.38 -0.80 -16.06
C ASN A 117 13.76 -0.58 -16.71
N ARG A 118 14.30 0.65 -16.69
CA ARG A 118 15.67 0.90 -17.16
C ARG A 118 16.70 0.19 -16.27
N GLN A 119 16.49 0.20 -14.95
CA GLN A 119 17.42 -0.42 -14.01
C GLN A 119 17.40 -1.95 -14.12
N ILE A 120 16.23 -2.59 -14.23
CA ILE A 120 16.18 -4.06 -14.38
C ILE A 120 16.92 -4.51 -15.64
N LEU A 121 16.75 -3.79 -16.77
CA LEU A 121 17.49 -4.07 -18.00
C LEU A 121 19.01 -3.90 -17.85
N ARG A 122 19.46 -2.92 -17.06
CA ARG A 122 20.90 -2.75 -16.75
C ARG A 122 21.42 -3.94 -15.93
N LEU A 123 20.65 -4.40 -14.95
CA LEU A 123 20.99 -5.53 -14.09
C LEU A 123 20.98 -6.85 -14.87
N ASP A 124 20.03 -7.06 -15.79
CA ASP A 124 19.97 -8.26 -16.64
C ASP A 124 21.17 -8.34 -17.60
N LYS A 125 21.55 -7.20 -18.20
CA LYS A 125 22.78 -7.12 -19.00
C LYS A 125 24.02 -7.47 -18.18
N LEU A 126 24.04 -7.09 -16.91
CA LEU A 126 25.13 -7.37 -16.00
C LEU A 126 25.21 -8.85 -15.63
N GLU A 127 24.07 -9.44 -15.27
CA GLU A 127 23.94 -10.86 -14.95
C GLU A 127 24.43 -11.73 -16.12
N ASN A 128 23.97 -11.42 -17.33
CA ASN A 128 24.39 -12.12 -18.55
C ASN A 128 25.91 -12.09 -18.77
N LYS A 129 26.57 -10.96 -18.46
CA LYS A 129 28.04 -10.87 -18.54
C LYS A 129 28.73 -11.73 -17.48
N ILE A 130 28.24 -11.69 -16.24
CA ILE A 130 28.80 -12.48 -15.14
C ILE A 130 28.66 -13.98 -15.42
N VAL A 131 27.50 -14.41 -15.92
CA VAL A 131 27.24 -15.80 -16.31
C VAL A 131 28.17 -16.23 -17.45
N LYS A 132 28.34 -15.41 -18.50
CA LYS A 132 29.27 -15.69 -19.60
C LYS A 132 30.72 -15.85 -19.14
N ASN A 133 31.15 -15.05 -18.16
CA ASN A 133 32.49 -15.12 -17.60
C ASN A 133 32.65 -16.20 -16.52
N LYS A 134 31.63 -17.05 -16.28
CA LYS A 134 31.60 -18.06 -15.20
C LYS A 134 31.92 -17.48 -13.81
N GLY A 135 31.58 -16.21 -13.57
CA GLY A 135 31.91 -15.51 -12.33
C GLY A 135 33.39 -15.14 -12.17
N ASN A 136 34.26 -15.40 -13.14
CA ASN A 136 35.65 -14.94 -13.08
C ASN A 136 35.69 -13.46 -13.50
N LEU A 137 35.77 -12.55 -12.52
CA LEU A 137 35.68 -11.11 -12.73
C LEU A 137 37.01 -10.46 -12.39
N SER A 138 37.54 -9.66 -13.33
CA SER A 138 38.70 -8.83 -13.05
C SER A 138 38.33 -7.67 -12.12
N PRO A 139 39.31 -7.04 -11.44
CA PRO A 139 39.05 -5.82 -10.66
C PRO A 139 38.34 -4.71 -11.46
N THR A 140 38.69 -4.56 -12.75
CA THR A 140 38.05 -3.60 -13.66
C THR A 140 36.59 -3.97 -13.97
N ASP A 141 36.26 -5.27 -14.04
CA ASP A 141 34.87 -5.71 -14.21
C ASP A 141 34.05 -5.42 -12.95
N LEU A 142 34.62 -5.67 -11.77
CA LEU A 142 33.99 -5.36 -10.49
C LEU A 142 33.69 -3.86 -10.41
N GLU A 143 34.64 -2.98 -10.75
CA GLU A 143 34.41 -1.53 -10.74
C GLU A 143 33.27 -1.10 -11.69
N LYS A 144 33.24 -1.66 -12.91
CA LYS A 144 32.16 -1.39 -13.88
C LYS A 144 30.80 -1.89 -13.36
N ILE A 145 30.77 -3.04 -12.71
CA ILE A 145 29.57 -3.58 -12.08
C ILE A 145 29.06 -2.63 -11.00
N TYR A 146 29.91 -2.19 -10.08
CA TYR A 146 29.51 -1.27 -9.01
C TYR A 146 29.00 0.07 -9.56
N LYS A 147 29.58 0.58 -10.66
CA LYS A 147 29.02 1.76 -11.36
C LYS A 147 27.60 1.56 -11.87
N VAL A 148 27.22 0.33 -12.26
CA VAL A 148 25.84 0.01 -12.67
C VAL A 148 24.92 -0.17 -11.46
N LEU A 149 25.39 -0.85 -10.42
CA LEU A 149 24.65 -1.02 -9.16
C LEU A 149 24.32 0.33 -8.51
N ASN A 150 25.25 1.29 -8.55
CA ASN A 150 25.04 2.64 -8.03
C ASN A 150 23.98 3.45 -8.79
N LYS A 151 23.60 3.04 -10.01
CA LYS A 151 22.51 3.72 -10.76
C LYS A 151 21.13 3.48 -10.12
N ALA A 152 21.01 2.52 -9.21
CA ALA A 152 19.80 2.33 -8.40
C ALA A 152 19.45 3.59 -7.57
N LYS A 153 20.46 4.43 -7.24
CA LYS A 153 20.27 5.68 -6.50
C LYS A 153 19.20 6.59 -7.11
N LYS A 154 19.13 6.68 -8.44
CA LYS A 154 18.12 7.49 -9.11
C LYS A 154 16.70 6.96 -8.87
N LEU A 155 16.52 5.64 -8.86
CA LEU A 155 15.23 5.03 -8.53
C LEU A 155 14.88 5.28 -7.05
N GLU A 156 15.85 5.14 -6.15
CA GLU A 156 15.68 5.46 -4.73
C GLU A 156 15.24 6.91 -4.53
N ASP A 157 15.87 7.86 -5.22
CA ASP A 157 15.51 9.28 -5.13
C ASP A 157 14.09 9.55 -5.59
N LEU A 158 13.68 8.97 -6.72
CA LEU A 158 12.30 9.11 -7.21
C LEU A 158 11.27 8.56 -6.22
N ILE A 159 11.58 7.44 -5.57
CA ILE A 159 10.70 6.84 -4.57
C ILE A 159 10.64 7.68 -3.30
N LEU A 160 11.79 8.11 -2.79
CA LEU A 160 11.88 8.81 -1.50
C LEU A 160 11.37 10.25 -1.56
N TYR A 161 11.33 10.86 -2.76
CA TYR A 161 10.86 12.23 -2.96
C TYR A 161 9.34 12.38 -2.81
N ASN A 162 8.55 11.33 -3.08
CA ASN A 162 7.08 11.38 -2.98
C ASN A 162 6.59 10.56 -1.78
N ASP A 163 5.74 11.13 -0.94
CA ASP A 163 5.29 10.49 0.30
C ASP A 163 4.53 9.19 0.09
N ILE A 164 3.69 9.12 -0.94
CA ILE A 164 2.90 7.92 -1.26
C ILE A 164 3.83 6.83 -1.81
N ALA A 165 4.70 7.17 -2.77
CA ALA A 165 5.68 6.23 -3.30
C ALA A 165 6.61 5.70 -2.20
N ARG A 166 7.11 6.59 -1.33
CA ARG A 166 7.91 6.24 -0.16
C ARG A 166 7.15 5.30 0.76
N THR A 167 5.90 5.60 1.08
CA THR A 167 5.07 4.75 1.95
C THR A 167 4.95 3.33 1.39
N LEU A 168 4.73 3.19 0.08
CA LEU A 168 4.54 1.89 -0.57
C LEU A 168 5.85 1.11 -0.81
N PHE A 169 6.96 1.81 -1.05
CA PHE A 169 8.21 1.18 -1.50
C PHE A 169 9.38 1.32 -0.53
N GLN A 170 9.24 2.00 0.61
CA GLN A 170 10.30 2.08 1.62
C GLN A 170 10.72 0.71 2.13
N ALA A 171 9.78 -0.22 2.34
CA ALA A 171 10.09 -1.55 2.87
C ALA A 171 11.05 -2.33 1.95
N PRO A 172 10.79 -2.52 0.65
CA PRO A 172 11.75 -3.18 -0.25
C PRO A 172 13.07 -2.41 -0.38
N LEU A 173 13.07 -1.07 -0.37
CA LEU A 173 14.31 -0.28 -0.38
C LEU A 173 15.17 -0.52 0.87
N MET A 174 14.57 -0.43 2.06
CA MET A 174 15.27 -0.59 3.33
C MET A 174 15.76 -2.02 3.51
N MET A 175 14.97 -3.02 3.12
CA MET A 175 15.40 -4.43 3.14
C MET A 175 16.59 -4.66 2.21
N ALA A 176 16.56 -4.11 1.00
CA ALA A 176 17.69 -4.21 0.06
C ALA A 176 18.94 -3.52 0.61
N ALA A 177 18.80 -2.30 1.14
CA ALA A 177 19.89 -1.55 1.74
C ALA A 177 20.51 -2.29 2.94
N ALA A 178 19.69 -2.87 3.82
CA ALA A 178 20.15 -3.68 4.95
C ALA A 178 20.92 -4.92 4.47
N GLN A 179 20.37 -5.67 3.50
CA GLN A 179 21.02 -6.85 2.94
C GLN A 179 22.35 -6.51 2.26
N VAL A 180 22.44 -5.38 1.54
CA VAL A 180 23.69 -4.93 0.92
C VAL A 180 24.72 -4.57 1.99
N ARG A 181 24.33 -3.87 3.07
CA ARG A 181 25.24 -3.56 4.19
C ARG A 181 25.77 -4.82 4.88
N MET A 182 24.94 -5.86 5.01
CA MET A 182 25.35 -7.15 5.58
C MET A 182 26.39 -7.91 4.75
N LEU A 183 26.61 -7.55 3.47
CA LEU A 183 27.68 -8.14 2.66
C LEU A 183 29.08 -7.64 3.07
N GLY A 184 29.16 -6.57 3.87
CA GLY A 184 30.41 -5.90 4.22
C GLY A 184 30.94 -5.00 3.11
N ASN A 185 32.11 -4.41 3.33
CA ASN A 185 32.72 -3.42 2.43
C ASN A 185 33.69 -4.04 1.40
N GLU A 186 33.90 -5.36 1.44
CA GLU A 186 34.83 -6.03 0.53
C GLU A 186 34.25 -6.14 -0.88
N ILE A 187 34.98 -5.56 -1.84
CA ILE A 187 34.69 -5.66 -3.27
C ILE A 187 35.26 -7.00 -3.78
N ASN A 188 34.42 -8.02 -3.81
CA ASN A 188 34.75 -9.34 -4.37
C ASN A 188 33.59 -9.90 -5.21
N THR A 189 33.89 -10.88 -6.06
CA THR A 189 32.91 -11.52 -6.97
C THR A 189 31.65 -12.00 -6.25
N GLN A 190 31.81 -12.66 -5.09
CA GLN A 190 30.68 -13.25 -4.39
C GLN A 190 29.71 -12.18 -3.89
N ASN A 191 30.23 -11.13 -3.24
CA ASN A 191 29.46 -9.99 -2.76
C ASN A 191 28.79 -9.26 -3.91
N THR A 192 29.48 -9.09 -5.04
CA THR A 192 28.91 -8.47 -6.24
C THR A 192 27.73 -9.26 -6.79
N ILE A 193 27.83 -10.59 -6.88
CA ILE A 193 26.72 -11.44 -7.34
C ILE A 193 25.54 -11.38 -6.36
N LYS A 194 25.80 -11.37 -5.05
CA LYS A 194 24.74 -11.24 -4.03
C LYS A 194 24.06 -9.88 -4.13
N ASN A 195 24.81 -8.78 -4.22
CA ASN A 195 24.28 -7.42 -4.36
C ASN A 195 23.40 -7.29 -5.62
N LEU A 196 23.86 -7.82 -6.76
CA LEU A 196 23.06 -7.89 -7.99
C LEU A 196 21.71 -8.59 -7.77
N LYS A 197 21.69 -9.75 -7.11
CA LYS A 197 20.45 -10.48 -6.81
C LYS A 197 19.52 -9.70 -5.89
N ILE A 198 20.08 -9.04 -4.87
CA ILE A 198 19.32 -8.17 -3.95
C ILE A 198 18.65 -7.03 -4.71
N GLN A 199 19.41 -6.29 -5.52
CA GLN A 199 18.88 -5.18 -6.32
C GLN A 199 17.84 -5.64 -7.34
N LYS A 200 18.04 -6.79 -8.01
CA LYS A 200 17.04 -7.33 -8.95
C LYS A 200 15.70 -7.60 -8.25
N LYS A 201 15.73 -8.23 -7.07
CA LYS A 201 14.51 -8.48 -6.28
C LYS A 201 13.82 -7.18 -5.86
N MET A 202 14.60 -6.20 -5.40
CA MET A 202 14.09 -4.87 -5.03
C MET A 202 13.41 -4.18 -6.22
N VAL A 203 14.10 -4.08 -7.36
CA VAL A 203 13.58 -3.42 -8.57
C VAL A 203 12.34 -4.15 -9.11
N ALA A 204 12.34 -5.48 -9.13
CA ALA A 204 11.18 -6.26 -9.54
C ALA A 204 9.96 -6.00 -8.65
N SER A 205 10.16 -5.90 -7.33
CA SER A 205 9.09 -5.58 -6.38
C SER A 205 8.52 -4.18 -6.64
N VAL A 206 9.36 -3.20 -6.93
CA VAL A 206 8.93 -1.84 -7.30
C VAL A 206 8.14 -1.86 -8.61
N ILE A 207 8.58 -2.59 -9.64
CA ILE A 207 7.86 -2.69 -10.93
C ILE A 207 6.46 -3.26 -10.74
N VAL A 208 6.34 -4.38 -10.01
CA VAL A 208 5.05 -5.02 -9.74
C VAL A 208 4.14 -4.08 -8.97
N GLY A 209 4.64 -3.46 -7.89
CA GLY A 209 3.84 -2.53 -7.10
C GLY A 209 3.42 -1.27 -7.88
N CYS A 210 4.30 -0.70 -8.72
CA CYS A 210 3.95 0.39 -9.62
C CYS A 210 2.80 0.00 -10.56
N TYR A 211 2.86 -1.19 -11.17
CA TYR A 211 1.79 -1.65 -12.05
C TYR A 211 0.45 -1.77 -11.32
N SER A 212 0.45 -2.36 -10.12
CA SER A 212 -0.76 -2.47 -9.29
C SER A 212 -1.36 -1.11 -8.94
N VAL A 213 -0.53 -0.17 -8.47
CA VAL A 213 -0.98 1.17 -8.08
C VAL A 213 -1.54 1.93 -9.29
N GLN A 214 -0.84 1.91 -10.42
CA GLN A 214 -1.29 2.63 -11.61
C GLN A 214 -2.58 2.06 -12.17
N ASN A 215 -2.77 0.73 -12.13
CA ASN A 215 -4.04 0.14 -12.52
C ASN A 215 -5.18 0.65 -11.62
N SER A 216 -4.98 0.71 -10.31
CA SER A 216 -5.96 1.29 -9.38
C SER A 216 -6.23 2.77 -9.66
N LEU A 217 -5.18 3.58 -9.86
CA LEU A 217 -5.32 5.00 -10.17
C LEU A 217 -6.10 5.22 -11.48
N LEU A 218 -5.81 4.45 -12.52
CA LEU A 218 -6.51 4.55 -13.80
C LEU A 218 -8.01 4.22 -13.67
N GLN A 219 -8.37 3.22 -12.86
CA GLN A 219 -9.77 2.91 -12.61
C GLN A 219 -10.48 4.04 -11.86
N ILE A 220 -9.83 4.62 -10.84
CA ILE A 220 -10.36 5.74 -10.07
C ILE A 220 -10.55 6.97 -10.97
N ILE A 221 -9.50 7.37 -11.71
CA ILE A 221 -9.53 8.51 -12.63
C ILE A 221 -10.63 8.33 -13.69
N LYS A 222 -10.77 7.11 -14.24
CA LYS A 222 -11.83 6.81 -15.21
C LYS A 222 -13.22 6.91 -14.60
N GLY A 223 -13.41 6.40 -13.38
CA GLY A 223 -14.66 6.53 -12.63
C GLY A 223 -15.00 8.00 -12.40
N MET A 224 -14.02 8.78 -11.95
CA MET A 224 -14.23 10.18 -11.63
C MET A 224 -14.62 11.02 -12.84
N LYS A 225 -14.00 10.75 -14.00
CA LYS A 225 -14.30 11.44 -15.26
C LYS A 225 -15.71 11.13 -15.77
N ASN A 226 -16.19 9.90 -15.56
CA ASN A 226 -17.54 9.50 -15.95
C ASN A 226 -18.60 10.20 -15.08
N GLU A 227 -18.34 10.38 -13.78
CA GLU A 227 -19.25 11.08 -12.87
C GLU A 227 -19.34 12.57 -13.18
N GLU A 228 -18.22 13.22 -13.53
CA GLU A 228 -18.19 14.62 -13.98
C GLU A 228 -19.01 14.82 -15.27
N LEU A 229 -18.93 13.87 -16.23
CA LEU A 229 -19.72 13.87 -17.46
C LEU A 229 -21.22 13.62 -17.25
N ILE A 230 -21.61 12.95 -16.16
CA ILE A 230 -23.01 12.71 -15.80
C ILE A 230 -23.58 13.93 -15.08
N GLY A 231 -22.83 14.52 -14.14
CA GLY A 231 -23.22 15.75 -13.45
C GLY A 231 -23.49 16.91 -14.41
N HIS A 232 -22.61 17.13 -15.40
CA HIS A 232 -22.83 18.16 -16.42
C HIS A 232 -24.07 17.92 -17.31
N LYS A 233 -24.43 16.66 -17.60
CA LYS A 233 -25.64 16.34 -18.37
C LYS A 233 -26.93 16.54 -17.58
N GLU A 234 -26.90 16.33 -16.27
CA GLU A 234 -28.05 16.57 -15.38
C GLU A 234 -28.24 18.05 -15.04
N GLU A 235 -27.18 18.87 -15.14
CA GLU A 235 -27.25 20.34 -15.05
C GLU A 235 -27.73 20.95 -16.38
N GLU A 236 -27.18 20.53 -17.53
CA GLU A 236 -27.66 20.97 -18.86
C GLU A 236 -29.12 20.54 -19.14
N GLY A 237 -29.55 19.37 -18.64
CA GLY A 237 -30.94 18.93 -18.73
C GLY A 237 -31.91 19.80 -17.93
N ARG A 238 -31.49 20.29 -16.75
CA ARG A 238 -32.28 21.19 -15.92
C ARG A 238 -32.39 22.60 -16.50
N GLU A 239 -31.31 23.14 -17.08
CA GLU A 239 -31.35 24.44 -17.75
C GLU A 239 -32.24 24.44 -19.01
N ASN A 240 -32.28 23.34 -19.77
CA ASN A 240 -33.14 23.21 -20.96
C ASN A 240 -34.63 23.05 -20.62
N ASP A 241 -34.96 22.40 -19.49
CA ASP A 241 -36.34 22.28 -19.02
C ASP A 241 -36.90 23.63 -18.50
N ASP A 242 -36.05 24.47 -17.91
CA ASP A 242 -36.42 25.83 -17.48
C ASP A 242 -36.66 26.80 -18.67
N GLU A 243 -35.93 26.65 -19.79
CA GLU A 243 -36.18 27.44 -21.01
C GLU A 243 -37.47 27.01 -21.77
N LEU A 244 -37.84 25.74 -21.72
CA LEU A 244 -39.08 25.21 -22.31
C LEU A 244 -40.32 25.53 -21.45
N GLY A 245 -40.16 25.65 -20.13
CA GLY A 245 -41.22 26.09 -19.21
C GLY A 245 -41.65 27.55 -19.39
N ALA A 246 -40.76 28.42 -19.88
CA ALA A 246 -41.03 29.85 -20.03
C ALA A 246 -41.77 30.26 -21.32
N LYS A 247 -41.93 29.36 -22.31
CA LYS A 247 -42.56 29.69 -23.62
C LYS A 247 -44.00 29.20 -23.81
N SER A 248 -44.64 28.55 -22.83
CA SER A 248 -46.04 28.07 -22.99
C SER A 248 -47.14 28.95 -22.37
N TYR A 249 -46.81 30.02 -21.63
CA TYR A 249 -47.79 30.95 -21.06
C TYR A 249 -47.97 32.23 -21.91
N ALA A 250 -48.28 32.06 -23.19
CA ALA A 250 -48.76 33.16 -24.02
C ALA A 250 -49.77 32.64 -25.06
N GLY A 251 -51.02 32.40 -24.64
CA GLY A 251 -52.12 32.17 -25.57
C GLY A 251 -53.25 31.30 -25.03
N ASN A 252 -54.15 31.88 -24.25
CA ASN A 252 -55.61 31.79 -24.46
C ASN A 252 -56.36 32.49 -23.32
N LEU A 253 -56.56 33.79 -23.48
CA LEU A 253 -57.75 34.46 -22.97
C LEU A 253 -58.86 34.23 -24.00
N GLY A 254 -59.85 33.40 -23.65
CA GLY A 254 -60.93 33.06 -24.59
C GLY A 254 -62.07 32.25 -23.96
N ASN A 255 -63.03 32.98 -23.39
CA ASN A 255 -64.48 32.72 -23.32
C ASN A 255 -65.09 31.50 -22.59
N CYS A 256 -66.08 31.86 -21.75
CA CYS A 256 -67.36 31.20 -21.46
C CYS A 256 -67.30 29.86 -20.67
N GLN A 257 -68.04 29.63 -19.59
CA GLN A 257 -69.31 30.17 -19.05
C GLN A 257 -69.24 30.29 -17.53
#